data_AF-A0A4S2KGY5-F1
#
_entry.id   AF-A0A4S2KGY5-F1
#
_cell.length_a   1.000
_cell.length_b   1.000
_cell.length_c   1.000
_cell.angle_alpha   90.00
_cell.angle_beta   90.00
_cell.angle_gamma   90.00
#
_symmetry.space_group_name_H-M   'P 1'
#
loop_
_entity.id
_entity.type
_entity.pdbx_description
1 polymer ?
#
loop_
_entity_poly.entity_id
_entity_poly.type
_entity_poly.pdbx_seq_one_letter_code
_entity_poly.pdbx_strand_id
1 'polypeptide(L)'
;MSLQDTIRMSTHIALECCNMINVKIIEFVDDSDKVAPEDLNSLLVSKILNDLPQIQHHTKLVMTHEKFPNISLPNDVSTMEITKLSKNENCLMIIGFDILTKNSKKLYEQLLPLLMPQGFILTLEKSGAVCDYSCLKTYELDVILEKQINKKTLLLLRKMRSIAKNQRIVHVNNYEFTWVDELKSIMSVQNETGDTEIILVSEGDFECGLLGFINCLRKEPGGEIIKSVFIQDNKAPAFSLQEPLYMKQLQLDLPINVLRFGNVWGSYRHFPLPSLKPKLVPSAHVKQMVQGDLSTICWAQSRMSHMNYEDLVDVIYTSINFKDIMVTTGRLNPETSAPFELGNDCFIDLEFVGFNTDRQRIMGLCSHGGMTNTVVADKYLSWIIPDKWTMEDVATIPCVYSTCYYALYIKGKMKKGDKILIHSGTGGVGQAAIHLALHEG
;
A
#
# COMPACT_ATOMS: atom_id res chain seq x y z
N MET A 1 -0.79 -12.85 9.47
CA MET A 1 -1.86 -12.38 8.57
C MET A 1 -3.02 -11.94 9.43
N SER A 2 -3.57 -10.75 9.19
CA SER A 2 -4.67 -10.20 9.99
C SER A 2 -6.04 -10.76 9.56
N LEU A 3 -7.09 -10.51 10.34
CA LEU A 3 -8.48 -10.80 9.93
C LEU A 3 -8.83 -10.05 8.64
N GLN A 4 -8.45 -8.79 8.55
CA GLN A 4 -8.69 -7.93 7.39
C GLN A 4 -8.01 -8.51 6.13
N ASP A 5 -6.79 -9.02 6.23
CA ASP A 5 -6.09 -9.63 5.09
C ASP A 5 -6.84 -10.86 4.58
N THR A 6 -7.33 -11.71 5.48
CA THR A 6 -8.03 -12.93 5.09
C THR A 6 -9.40 -12.63 4.47
N ILE A 7 -10.16 -11.69 5.02
CA ILE A 7 -11.40 -11.22 4.42
C ILE A 7 -11.12 -10.62 3.04
N ARG A 8 -10.04 -9.84 2.89
CA ARG A 8 -9.61 -9.31 1.60
C ARG A 8 -9.31 -10.42 0.59
N MET A 9 -8.60 -11.46 0.98
CA MET A 9 -8.36 -12.62 0.13
C MET A 9 -9.68 -13.26 -0.32
N SER A 10 -10.61 -13.50 0.60
CA SER A 10 -11.92 -14.08 0.27
C SER A 10 -12.71 -13.23 -0.70
N THR A 11 -12.77 -11.91 -0.47
CA THR A 11 -13.43 -10.97 -1.38
C THR A 11 -12.78 -10.96 -2.76
N HIS A 12 -11.44 -10.95 -2.84
CA HIS A 12 -10.73 -10.99 -4.13
C HIS A 12 -11.01 -12.30 -4.89
N ILE A 13 -11.01 -13.46 -4.21
CA ILE A 13 -11.35 -14.76 -4.81
C ILE A 13 -12.77 -14.72 -5.39
N ALA A 14 -13.73 -14.19 -4.63
CA ALA A 14 -15.11 -14.11 -5.07
C ALA A 14 -15.29 -13.23 -6.31
N LEU A 15 -14.63 -12.08 -6.34
CA LEU A 15 -14.68 -11.15 -7.48
C LEU A 15 -14.02 -11.71 -8.74
N GLU A 16 -12.88 -12.38 -8.60
CA GLU A 16 -12.16 -13.01 -9.71
C GLU A 16 -13.00 -14.07 -10.44
N CYS A 17 -13.90 -14.75 -9.72
CA CYS A 17 -14.77 -15.77 -10.29
C CYS A 17 -15.93 -15.17 -11.12
N CYS A 18 -16.50 -14.05 -10.69
CA CYS A 18 -17.76 -13.55 -11.24
C CYS A 18 -17.63 -12.36 -12.20
N ASN A 19 -16.48 -11.66 -12.26
CA ASN A 19 -16.24 -10.49 -13.13
C ASN A 19 -17.36 -9.43 -13.11
N MET A 20 -17.97 -9.23 -11.93
CA MET A 20 -19.09 -8.29 -11.78
C MET A 20 -18.60 -6.90 -11.35
N ILE A 21 -19.21 -5.87 -11.92
CA ILE A 21 -19.02 -4.46 -11.52
C ILE A 21 -19.88 -4.13 -10.29
N ASN A 22 -21.13 -4.58 -10.29
CA ASN A 22 -22.10 -4.32 -9.22
C ASN A 22 -22.14 -5.51 -8.26
N VAL A 23 -21.63 -5.30 -7.05
CA VAL A 23 -21.41 -6.36 -6.06
C VAL A 23 -22.37 -6.19 -4.90
N LYS A 24 -23.17 -7.22 -4.62
CA LYS A 24 -23.99 -7.28 -3.42
C LYS A 24 -23.40 -8.26 -2.43
N ILE A 25 -23.20 -7.81 -1.20
CA ILE A 25 -22.74 -8.67 -0.10
C ILE A 25 -23.73 -8.58 1.05
N ILE A 26 -23.96 -9.69 1.71
CA ILE A 26 -24.80 -9.76 2.90
C ILE A 26 -23.92 -10.19 4.07
N GLU A 27 -23.90 -9.42 5.15
CA GLU A 27 -23.42 -9.90 6.44
C GLU A 27 -24.62 -10.31 7.27
N PHE A 28 -24.67 -11.57 7.70
CA PHE A 28 -25.74 -12.15 8.49
C PHE A 28 -25.31 -12.29 9.95
N VAL A 29 -26.08 -11.70 10.85
CA VAL A 29 -25.88 -11.77 12.30
C VAL A 29 -27.13 -12.35 12.95
N ASP A 30 -26.99 -13.52 13.56
CA ASP A 30 -28.05 -14.23 14.27
C ASP A 30 -28.17 -13.73 15.73
N ASP A 31 -29.29 -14.02 16.38
CA ASP A 31 -29.52 -13.69 17.79
C ASP A 31 -28.54 -14.39 18.71
N SER A 32 -28.15 -15.61 18.34
CA SER A 32 -27.16 -16.40 19.07
C SER A 32 -25.73 -15.83 18.98
N ASP A 33 -25.47 -14.93 18.02
CA ASP A 33 -24.14 -14.37 17.79
C ASP A 33 -23.81 -13.28 18.82
N LYS A 34 -22.69 -13.50 19.52
CA LYS A 34 -22.09 -12.53 20.45
C LYS A 34 -21.04 -11.69 19.70
N VAL A 35 -21.52 -10.74 18.91
CA VAL A 35 -20.69 -9.87 18.05
C VAL A 35 -20.90 -8.43 18.49
N ALA A 36 -19.80 -7.71 18.76
CA ALA A 36 -19.84 -6.27 19.01
C ALA A 36 -19.89 -5.49 17.68
N PRO A 37 -20.40 -4.25 17.66
CA PRO A 37 -20.43 -3.42 16.43
C PRO A 37 -19.07 -3.28 15.75
N GLU A 38 -17.98 -3.20 16.53
CA GLU A 38 -16.59 -3.12 16.05
C GLU A 38 -16.07 -4.41 15.39
N ASP A 39 -16.71 -5.55 15.67
CA ASP A 39 -16.36 -6.86 15.11
C ASP A 39 -17.13 -7.20 13.82
N LEU A 40 -17.99 -6.29 13.34
CA LEU A 40 -18.72 -6.45 12.09
C LEU A 40 -17.78 -6.38 10.88
N ASN A 41 -17.93 -7.33 9.97
CA ASN A 41 -17.10 -7.49 8.79
C ASN A 41 -17.59 -6.62 7.63
N SER A 42 -18.84 -6.17 7.63
CA SER A 42 -19.43 -5.29 6.63
C SER A 42 -18.61 -4.01 6.41
N LEU A 43 -18.10 -3.41 7.50
CA LEU A 43 -17.21 -2.25 7.43
C LEU A 43 -15.87 -2.58 6.78
N LEU A 44 -15.28 -3.72 7.14
CA LEU A 44 -14.01 -4.18 6.57
C LEU A 44 -14.15 -4.48 5.07
N VAL A 45 -15.23 -5.16 4.69
CA VAL A 45 -15.52 -5.53 3.31
C VAL A 45 -15.84 -4.32 2.46
N SER A 46 -16.64 -3.38 2.97
CA SER A 46 -16.88 -2.10 2.30
C SER A 46 -15.57 -1.36 2.03
N LYS A 47 -14.66 -1.30 3.01
CA LYS A 47 -13.33 -0.71 2.82
C LYS A 47 -12.52 -1.45 1.74
N ILE A 48 -12.53 -2.78 1.75
CA ILE A 48 -11.82 -3.59 0.74
C ILE A 48 -12.37 -3.33 -0.67
N LEU A 49 -13.69 -3.25 -0.83
CA LEU A 49 -14.32 -3.01 -2.13
C LEU A 49 -14.07 -1.59 -2.64
N ASN A 50 -14.03 -0.59 -1.73
CA ASN A 50 -13.69 0.78 -2.07
C ASN A 50 -12.24 0.96 -2.55
N ASP A 51 -11.34 0.04 -2.20
CA ASP A 51 -9.96 0.03 -2.71
C ASP A 51 -9.87 -0.47 -4.17
N LEU A 52 -10.93 -1.07 -4.72
CA LEU A 52 -10.93 -1.69 -6.05
C LEU A 52 -11.52 -0.74 -7.10
N PRO A 53 -10.82 -0.49 -8.22
CA PRO A 53 -11.33 0.39 -9.26
C PRO A 53 -12.55 -0.24 -9.94
N GLN A 54 -13.48 0.61 -10.38
CA GLN A 54 -14.66 0.23 -11.16
C GLN A 54 -15.65 -0.72 -10.45
N ILE A 55 -15.47 -1.02 -9.17
CA ILE A 55 -16.44 -1.81 -8.40
C ILE A 55 -17.42 -0.86 -7.71
N GLN A 56 -18.71 -1.08 -7.94
CA GLN A 56 -19.79 -0.51 -7.14
C GLN A 56 -20.32 -1.60 -6.24
N HIS A 57 -20.49 -1.32 -4.96
CA HIS A 57 -20.99 -2.33 -4.03
C HIS A 57 -22.11 -1.82 -3.15
N HIS A 58 -22.91 -2.77 -2.68
CA HIS A 58 -23.88 -2.54 -1.63
C HIS A 58 -23.81 -3.69 -0.65
N THR A 59 -23.49 -3.37 0.60
CA THR A 59 -23.39 -4.36 1.68
C THR A 59 -24.61 -4.25 2.58
N LYS A 60 -25.35 -5.35 2.76
CA LYS A 60 -26.50 -5.41 3.66
C LYS A 60 -26.13 -6.11 4.96
N LEU A 61 -26.25 -5.43 6.09
CA LEU A 61 -26.19 -6.02 7.41
C LEU A 61 -27.58 -6.55 7.77
N VAL A 62 -27.75 -7.86 7.71
CA VAL A 62 -29.01 -8.56 7.96
C VAL A 62 -29.02 -9.13 9.38
N MET A 63 -30.02 -8.74 10.16
CA MET A 63 -30.19 -9.15 11.55
C MET A 63 -31.55 -9.80 11.78
N THR A 64 -31.63 -10.72 12.74
CA THR A 64 -32.89 -11.33 13.19
C THR A 64 -33.77 -10.37 14.01
N HIS A 65 -33.15 -9.52 14.83
CA HIS A 65 -33.78 -8.43 15.59
C HIS A 65 -32.87 -7.19 15.58
N GLU A 66 -33.41 -5.98 15.80
CA GLU A 66 -32.66 -4.70 15.83
C GLU A 66 -31.62 -4.63 16.97
N LYS A 67 -30.51 -5.38 16.86
CA LYS A 67 -29.43 -5.44 17.85
C LYS A 67 -28.59 -4.16 17.93
N PHE A 68 -28.57 -3.34 16.88
CA PHE A 68 -27.69 -2.18 16.75
C PHE A 68 -28.43 -0.90 16.29
N PRO A 69 -29.21 -0.25 17.16
CA PRO A 69 -30.07 0.88 16.76
C PRO A 69 -29.30 2.16 16.38
N ASN A 70 -28.07 2.36 16.86
CA ASN A 70 -27.29 3.61 16.68
C ASN A 70 -25.92 3.39 16.02
N ILE A 71 -25.78 2.38 15.16
CA ILE A 71 -24.51 2.12 14.50
C ILE A 71 -24.24 3.15 13.38
N SER A 72 -23.06 3.78 13.41
CA SER A 72 -22.62 4.64 12.31
C SER A 72 -22.11 3.77 11.16
N LEU A 73 -22.80 3.80 10.02
CA LEU A 73 -22.47 3.01 8.85
C LEU A 73 -22.12 3.92 7.65
N PRO A 74 -21.17 3.50 6.80
CA PRO A 74 -20.93 4.14 5.51
C PRO A 74 -22.19 4.10 4.62
N ASN A 75 -22.29 5.03 3.66
CA ASN A 75 -23.43 5.12 2.73
C ASN A 75 -23.69 3.82 1.93
N ASP A 76 -22.64 3.03 1.70
CA ASP A 76 -22.72 1.78 0.93
C ASP A 76 -23.19 0.58 1.77
N VAL A 77 -23.41 0.77 3.08
CA VAL A 77 -23.85 -0.26 4.02
C VAL A 77 -25.24 0.06 4.56
N SER A 78 -26.19 -0.87 4.40
CA SER A 78 -27.56 -0.72 4.92
C SER A 78 -27.91 -1.81 5.93
N THR A 79 -28.76 -1.49 6.90
CA THR A 79 -29.30 -2.47 7.87
C THR A 79 -30.66 -2.98 7.43
N MET A 80 -30.90 -4.26 7.60
CA MET A 80 -32.19 -4.87 7.27
C MET A 80 -32.53 -6.01 8.23
N GLU A 81 -33.82 -6.17 8.54
CA GLU A 81 -34.30 -7.36 9.24
C GLU A 81 -34.46 -8.53 8.27
N ILE A 82 -34.15 -9.74 8.72
CA ILE A 82 -34.24 -10.97 7.90
C ILE A 82 -35.65 -11.18 7.31
N THR A 83 -36.70 -10.75 8.02
CA THR A 83 -38.10 -10.89 7.59
C THR A 83 -38.46 -10.04 6.38
N LYS A 84 -37.70 -8.97 6.13
CA LYS A 84 -37.88 -8.04 5.01
C LYS A 84 -37.03 -8.42 3.79
N LEU A 85 -36.23 -9.48 3.89
CA LEU A 85 -35.31 -9.90 2.85
C LEU A 85 -36.06 -10.61 1.71
N SER A 86 -35.81 -10.18 0.48
CA SER A 86 -36.36 -10.86 -0.69
C SER A 86 -35.63 -12.19 -0.93
N LYS A 87 -36.35 -13.22 -1.40
CA LYS A 87 -35.72 -14.55 -1.64
C LYS A 87 -34.69 -14.55 -2.78
N ASN A 88 -34.63 -13.51 -3.62
CA ASN A 88 -33.77 -13.42 -4.81
C ASN A 88 -32.88 -12.15 -4.77
N GLU A 89 -32.13 -11.94 -3.68
CA GLU A 89 -31.19 -10.81 -3.61
C GLU A 89 -30.07 -10.89 -4.65
N ASN A 90 -29.72 -12.11 -5.09
CA ASN A 90 -28.65 -12.42 -6.02
C ASN A 90 -27.30 -11.85 -5.55
N CYS A 91 -26.94 -12.16 -4.30
CA CYS A 91 -25.71 -11.67 -3.68
C CYS A 91 -24.50 -12.54 -4.08
N LEU A 92 -23.34 -11.88 -4.20
CA LEU A 92 -22.08 -12.54 -4.51
C LEU A 92 -21.57 -13.34 -3.32
N MET A 93 -21.65 -12.76 -2.13
CA MET A 93 -21.11 -13.37 -0.92
C MET A 93 -21.99 -13.11 0.29
N ILE A 94 -22.19 -14.15 1.09
CA ILE A 94 -22.79 -14.06 2.42
C ILE A 94 -21.69 -14.27 3.45
N ILE A 95 -21.61 -13.38 4.43
CA ILE A 95 -20.67 -13.44 5.53
C ILE A 95 -21.47 -13.75 6.80
N GLY A 96 -20.99 -14.68 7.62
CA GLY A 96 -21.63 -14.95 8.90
C GLY A 96 -20.69 -15.59 9.90
N PHE A 97 -21.24 -15.87 11.08
CA PHE A 97 -20.50 -16.37 12.23
C PHE A 97 -20.96 -17.77 12.60
N ASP A 98 -19.99 -18.65 12.86
CA ASP A 98 -20.20 -20.01 13.31
C ASP A 98 -21.24 -20.81 12.47
N ILE A 99 -21.33 -20.56 11.15
CA ILE A 99 -22.34 -21.15 10.26
C ILE A 99 -22.27 -22.67 10.29
N LEU A 100 -21.05 -23.23 10.20
CA LEU A 100 -20.84 -24.68 10.18
C LEU A 100 -21.01 -25.27 11.58
N THR A 101 -20.51 -24.58 12.61
CA THR A 101 -20.66 -25.04 14.00
C THR A 101 -22.13 -25.10 14.43
N LYS A 102 -22.98 -24.17 13.96
CA LYS A 102 -24.42 -24.17 14.24
C LYS A 102 -25.15 -25.34 13.55
N ASN A 103 -24.65 -25.79 12.39
CA ASN A 103 -25.21 -26.89 11.58
C ASN A 103 -26.76 -26.89 11.48
N SER A 104 -27.35 -25.70 11.30
CA SER A 104 -28.81 -25.53 11.29
C SER A 104 -29.34 -25.61 9.87
N LYS A 105 -30.12 -26.66 9.55
CA LYS A 105 -30.79 -26.79 8.24
C LYS A 105 -31.58 -25.54 7.87
N LYS A 106 -32.27 -24.94 8.84
CA LYS A 106 -33.04 -23.70 8.67
C LYS A 106 -32.17 -22.54 8.22
N LEU A 107 -30.93 -22.44 8.73
CA LEU A 107 -30.00 -21.38 8.35
C LEU A 107 -29.51 -21.55 6.90
N TYR A 108 -29.16 -22.77 6.48
CA TYR A 108 -28.81 -23.03 5.07
C TYR A 108 -29.98 -22.79 4.11
N GLU A 109 -31.19 -23.24 4.46
CA GLU A 109 -32.41 -22.98 3.68
C GLU A 109 -32.75 -21.49 3.58
N GLN A 110 -32.30 -20.67 4.53
CA GLN A 110 -32.45 -19.22 4.51
C GLN A 110 -31.35 -18.52 3.69
N LEU A 111 -30.09 -18.94 3.84
CA LEU A 111 -28.95 -18.25 3.23
C LEU A 111 -28.74 -18.63 1.75
N LEU A 112 -28.83 -19.92 1.41
CA LEU A 112 -28.49 -20.41 0.07
C LEU A 112 -29.34 -19.80 -1.06
N PRO A 113 -30.67 -19.59 -0.92
CA PRO A 113 -31.47 -18.96 -1.98
C PRO A 113 -31.07 -17.52 -2.31
N LEU A 114 -30.41 -16.82 -1.37
CA LEU A 114 -30.00 -15.43 -1.55
C LEU A 114 -28.75 -15.32 -2.43
N LEU A 115 -27.94 -16.38 -2.49
CA LEU A 115 -26.71 -16.42 -3.27
C LEU A 115 -27.01 -16.56 -4.75
N MET A 116 -26.20 -15.86 -5.56
CA MET A 116 -26.14 -16.15 -6.98
C MET A 116 -25.58 -17.57 -7.22
N PRO A 117 -25.78 -18.18 -8.41
CA PRO A 117 -25.29 -19.54 -8.70
C PRO A 117 -23.79 -19.75 -8.50
N GLN A 118 -22.98 -18.68 -8.65
CA GLN A 118 -21.53 -18.68 -8.44
C GLN A 118 -21.12 -18.05 -7.10
N GLY A 119 -22.07 -17.87 -6.19
CA GLY A 119 -21.89 -17.15 -4.94
C GLY A 119 -21.07 -17.92 -3.89
N PHE A 120 -20.66 -17.18 -2.86
CA PHE A 120 -19.74 -17.63 -1.83
C PHE A 120 -20.34 -17.48 -0.43
N ILE A 121 -19.98 -18.38 0.48
CA ILE A 121 -20.26 -18.23 1.90
C ILE A 121 -18.94 -18.07 2.64
N LEU A 122 -18.78 -16.96 3.34
CA LEU A 122 -17.66 -16.71 4.22
C LEU A 122 -18.12 -16.90 5.66
N THR A 123 -17.59 -17.91 6.35
CA THR A 123 -17.90 -18.14 7.75
C THR A 123 -16.69 -17.92 8.64
N LEU A 124 -16.91 -17.23 9.77
CA LEU A 124 -15.93 -17.06 10.83
C LEU A 124 -16.31 -17.99 11.98
N GLU A 125 -15.58 -19.10 12.09
CA GLU A 125 -15.77 -20.13 13.12
C GLU A 125 -14.83 -19.88 14.32
N LYS A 126 -15.25 -20.27 15.53
CA LYS A 126 -14.38 -20.30 16.71
C LYS A 126 -13.29 -21.39 16.58
N SER A 127 -12.06 -21.06 16.99
CA SER A 127 -10.94 -22.01 16.96
C SER A 127 -11.17 -23.19 17.92
N GLY A 128 -10.92 -24.40 17.42
CA GLY A 128 -11.12 -25.64 18.17
C GLY A 128 -12.55 -26.18 18.14
N ALA A 129 -13.49 -25.49 17.48
CA ALA A 129 -14.78 -26.08 17.15
C ALA A 129 -14.57 -27.24 16.17
N VAL A 130 -15.23 -28.38 16.43
CA VAL A 130 -15.29 -29.46 15.46
C VAL A 130 -16.24 -29.00 14.36
N CYS A 131 -15.68 -28.42 13.29
CA CYS A 131 -16.46 -28.08 12.10
C CYS A 131 -16.98 -29.39 11.48
N ASP A 132 -18.29 -29.59 11.50
CA ASP A 132 -18.91 -30.73 10.84
C ASP A 132 -19.00 -30.46 9.34
N TYR A 133 -18.00 -30.92 8.58
CA TYR A 133 -17.98 -30.83 7.12
C TYR A 133 -19.00 -31.77 6.44
N SER A 134 -19.70 -32.65 7.18
CA SER A 134 -20.66 -33.58 6.59
C SER A 134 -21.83 -32.85 5.91
N CYS A 135 -22.25 -31.71 6.48
CA CYS A 135 -23.33 -30.88 5.94
C CYS A 135 -23.00 -30.28 4.56
N LEU A 136 -21.71 -30.03 4.27
CA LEU A 136 -21.29 -29.44 3.01
C LEU A 136 -21.69 -30.29 1.80
N LYS A 137 -21.57 -31.62 1.92
CA LYS A 137 -21.98 -32.56 0.87
C LYS A 137 -23.47 -32.48 0.57
N THR A 138 -24.31 -32.25 1.57
CA THR A 138 -25.77 -32.12 1.41
C THR A 138 -26.15 -30.90 0.57
N TYR A 139 -25.37 -29.83 0.67
CA TYR A 139 -25.63 -28.56 -0.03
C TYR A 139 -24.69 -28.35 -1.23
N GLU A 140 -23.93 -29.37 -1.62
CA GLU A 140 -22.95 -29.32 -2.71
C GLU A 140 -21.92 -28.19 -2.52
N LEU A 141 -21.54 -27.89 -1.28
CA LEU A 141 -20.53 -26.88 -0.95
C LEU A 141 -19.15 -27.54 -0.75
N ASP A 142 -18.09 -26.80 -1.06
CA ASP A 142 -16.71 -27.19 -0.75
C ASP A 142 -15.90 -25.99 -0.24
N VAL A 143 -14.79 -26.28 0.44
CA VAL A 143 -13.89 -25.29 1.04
C VAL A 143 -12.90 -24.80 0.00
N ILE A 144 -12.98 -23.50 -0.33
CA ILE A 144 -12.10 -22.80 -1.27
C ILE A 144 -10.88 -22.23 -0.57
N LEU A 145 -11.07 -21.70 0.64
CA LEU A 145 -10.02 -21.09 1.44
C LEU A 145 -10.26 -21.43 2.90
N GLU A 146 -9.23 -21.96 3.55
CA GLU A 146 -9.18 -22.13 5.00
C GLU A 146 -8.00 -21.37 5.57
N LYS A 147 -8.27 -20.50 6.55
CA LYS A 147 -7.23 -19.75 7.27
C LYS A 147 -7.51 -19.67 8.75
N GLN A 148 -6.55 -20.10 9.54
CA GLN A 148 -6.55 -19.92 10.99
C GLN A 148 -5.95 -18.56 11.36
N ILE A 149 -6.67 -17.78 12.15
CA ILE A 149 -6.29 -16.44 12.60
C ILE A 149 -6.54 -16.36 14.11
N ASN A 150 -5.48 -16.35 14.91
CA ASN A 150 -5.57 -16.36 16.37
C ASN A 150 -6.51 -17.50 16.87
N LYS A 151 -7.63 -17.13 17.51
CA LYS A 151 -8.67 -18.03 18.02
C LYS A 151 -9.89 -18.15 17.09
N LYS A 152 -9.77 -17.83 15.80
CA LYS A 152 -10.83 -17.97 14.80
C LYS A 152 -10.32 -18.76 13.59
N THR A 153 -11.18 -19.52 12.95
CA THR A 153 -10.94 -20.15 11.65
C THR A 153 -11.89 -19.52 10.64
N LEU A 154 -11.35 -19.00 9.55
CA LEU A 154 -12.12 -18.42 8.47
C LEU A 154 -12.18 -19.42 7.31
N LEU A 155 -13.39 -19.70 6.85
CA LEU A 155 -13.67 -20.63 5.77
C LEU A 155 -14.44 -19.90 4.67
N LEU A 156 -13.92 -19.95 3.44
CA LEU A 156 -14.65 -19.55 2.24
C LEU A 156 -15.18 -20.80 1.58
N LEU A 157 -16.50 -20.86 1.41
CA LEU A 157 -17.21 -21.97 0.83
C LEU A 157 -17.82 -21.54 -0.51
N ARG A 158 -17.88 -22.47 -1.45
CA ARG A 158 -18.56 -22.27 -2.74
C ARG A 158 -19.28 -23.54 -3.15
N LYS A 159 -20.35 -23.38 -3.92
CA LYS A 159 -21.04 -24.51 -4.54
C LYS A 159 -20.15 -25.18 -5.60
N MET A 160 -19.97 -26.49 -5.49
CA MET A 160 -19.29 -27.31 -6.49
C MET A 160 -20.10 -27.32 -7.79
N ARG A 161 -19.38 -27.32 -8.91
CA ARG A 161 -19.99 -27.53 -10.23
C ARG A 161 -19.63 -28.89 -10.78
N SER A 162 -20.55 -29.47 -11.53
CA SER A 162 -20.23 -30.58 -12.42
C SER A 162 -19.22 -30.08 -13.46
N ILE A 163 -18.13 -30.82 -13.63
CA ILE A 163 -17.12 -30.58 -14.66
C ILE A 163 -17.83 -30.52 -16.03
N ALA A 164 -17.48 -29.51 -16.85
CA ALA A 164 -18.06 -29.37 -18.18
C ALA A 164 -17.80 -30.64 -19.01
N LYS A 165 -18.80 -31.07 -19.79
CA LYS A 165 -18.66 -32.29 -20.60
C LYS A 165 -17.58 -32.16 -21.68
N ASN A 166 -17.37 -30.93 -22.17
CA ASN A 166 -16.36 -30.61 -23.17
C ASN A 166 -15.31 -29.67 -22.57
N GLN A 167 -14.09 -30.18 -22.38
CA GLN A 167 -12.95 -29.39 -21.93
C GLN A 167 -11.86 -29.39 -22.99
N ARG A 168 -11.30 -28.21 -23.28
CA ARG A 168 -10.17 -28.03 -24.19
C ARG A 168 -8.96 -27.59 -23.39
N ILE A 169 -7.86 -28.33 -23.52
CA ILE A 169 -6.62 -28.07 -22.81
C ILE A 169 -5.66 -27.41 -23.80
N VAL A 170 -5.07 -26.28 -23.40
CA VAL A 170 -4.04 -25.59 -24.18
C VAL A 170 -2.81 -25.44 -23.31
N HIS A 171 -1.70 -26.03 -23.72
CA HIS A 171 -0.43 -25.90 -23.00
C HIS A 171 0.27 -24.60 -23.41
N VAL A 172 0.59 -23.78 -22.41
CA VAL A 172 1.16 -22.45 -22.56
C VAL A 172 2.60 -22.47 -22.08
N ASN A 173 3.50 -21.94 -22.91
CA ASN A 173 4.90 -21.73 -22.58
C ASN A 173 5.40 -20.39 -23.13
N ASN A 174 6.56 -19.94 -22.67
CA ASN A 174 7.17 -18.65 -23.04
C ASN A 174 8.05 -18.71 -24.31
N TYR A 175 8.25 -19.89 -24.90
CA TYR A 175 9.23 -20.10 -25.98
C TYR A 175 8.57 -20.22 -27.36
N GLU A 176 7.41 -20.88 -27.41
CA GLU A 176 6.62 -21.13 -28.60
C GLU A 176 5.25 -20.51 -28.41
N PHE A 177 4.83 -19.62 -29.32
CA PHE A 177 3.56 -18.89 -29.23
C PHE A 177 2.45 -19.47 -30.12
N THR A 178 2.63 -20.68 -30.64
CA THR A 178 1.65 -21.38 -31.49
C THR A 178 0.33 -21.65 -30.78
N TRP A 179 0.38 -21.83 -29.46
CA TRP A 179 -0.80 -22.00 -28.59
C TRP A 179 -1.75 -20.79 -28.62
N VAL A 180 -1.26 -19.59 -29.00
CA VAL A 180 -2.11 -18.40 -29.15
C VAL A 180 -3.09 -18.57 -30.30
N ASP A 181 -2.64 -19.10 -31.43
CA ASP A 181 -3.48 -19.29 -32.60
C ASP A 181 -4.43 -20.49 -32.42
N GLU A 182 -3.99 -21.53 -31.71
CA GLU A 182 -4.87 -22.61 -31.23
C GLU A 182 -6.00 -22.05 -30.34
N LEU A 183 -5.65 -21.20 -29.36
CA LEU A 183 -6.62 -20.58 -28.46
C LEU A 183 -7.63 -19.73 -29.23
N LYS A 184 -7.19 -18.89 -30.17
CA LYS A 184 -8.08 -18.09 -31.03
C LYS A 184 -9.05 -18.98 -31.82
N SER A 185 -8.55 -20.08 -32.38
CA SER A 185 -9.38 -21.02 -33.14
C SER A 185 -10.44 -21.69 -32.26
N ILE A 186 -10.13 -21.99 -30.99
CA ILE A 186 -11.09 -22.57 -30.05
C ILE A 186 -12.15 -21.52 -29.69
N MET A 187 -11.74 -20.30 -29.39
CA MET A 187 -12.66 -19.21 -29.00
C MET A 187 -13.61 -18.82 -30.14
N SER A 188 -13.16 -18.86 -31.41
CA SER A 188 -14.03 -18.54 -32.55
C SER A 188 -15.17 -19.54 -32.75
N VAL A 189 -14.92 -20.83 -32.50
CA VAL A 189 -15.92 -21.92 -32.67
C VAL A 189 -16.90 -21.97 -31.49
N GLN A 190 -16.47 -21.56 -30.30
CA GLN A 190 -17.29 -21.62 -29.09
C GLN A 190 -18.44 -20.62 -29.05
N ASN A 191 -18.32 -19.48 -29.73
CA ASN A 191 -19.41 -18.52 -29.90
C ASN A 191 -20.68 -19.16 -30.49
N GLU A 192 -20.59 -20.37 -31.05
CA GLU A 192 -21.69 -21.10 -31.70
C GLU A 192 -22.27 -22.27 -30.86
N THR A 193 -21.55 -22.82 -29.86
CA THR A 193 -21.88 -24.14 -29.26
C THR A 193 -22.01 -24.20 -27.72
N GLY A 194 -21.77 -23.11 -27.00
CA GLY A 194 -22.33 -22.82 -25.68
C GLY A 194 -21.95 -23.67 -24.45
N ASP A 195 -21.20 -24.77 -24.57
CA ASP A 195 -20.94 -25.67 -23.42
C ASP A 195 -19.51 -26.26 -23.40
N THR A 196 -18.49 -25.42 -23.66
CA THR A 196 -17.08 -25.84 -23.64
C THR A 196 -16.24 -24.95 -22.73
N GLU A 197 -15.40 -25.57 -21.92
CA GLU A 197 -14.49 -24.91 -20.99
C GLU A 197 -13.05 -24.97 -21.53
N ILE A 198 -12.29 -23.89 -21.40
CA ILE A 198 -10.88 -23.83 -21.83
C ILE A 198 -9.98 -23.83 -20.59
N ILE A 199 -9.02 -24.74 -20.55
CA ILE A 199 -8.02 -24.83 -19.48
C ILE A 199 -6.65 -24.51 -20.06
N LEU A 200 -6.09 -23.37 -19.69
CA LEU A 200 -4.72 -22.98 -20.00
C LEU A 200 -3.79 -23.59 -18.95
N VAL A 201 -2.80 -24.36 -19.38
CA VAL A 201 -1.89 -25.09 -18.50
C VAL A 201 -0.47 -24.63 -18.71
N SER A 202 0.23 -24.26 -17.64
CA SER A 202 1.67 -24.01 -17.67
C SER A 202 2.37 -24.92 -16.66
N GLU A 203 3.43 -25.59 -17.10
CA GLU A 203 4.15 -26.60 -16.33
C GLU A 203 5.64 -26.25 -16.27
N GLY A 204 6.20 -26.20 -15.05
CA GLY A 204 7.64 -26.10 -14.83
C GLY A 204 8.29 -24.75 -15.15
N ASP A 205 7.52 -23.75 -15.61
CA ASP A 205 8.02 -22.41 -15.92
C ASP A 205 7.53 -21.39 -14.87
N PHE A 206 8.44 -20.95 -14.00
CA PHE A 206 8.14 -19.94 -12.98
C PHE A 206 7.98 -18.52 -13.54
N GLU A 207 8.53 -18.27 -14.72
CA GLU A 207 8.51 -16.98 -15.40
C GLU A 207 7.39 -16.90 -16.44
N CYS A 208 6.54 -17.93 -16.53
CA CYS A 208 5.44 -17.93 -17.49
C CYS A 208 4.44 -16.81 -17.21
N GLY A 209 4.22 -15.96 -18.22
CA GLY A 209 3.32 -14.81 -18.18
C GLY A 209 1.82 -15.16 -18.13
N LEU A 210 1.46 -16.45 -17.98
CA LEU A 210 0.07 -16.94 -18.00
C LEU A 210 -0.82 -16.20 -16.98
N LEU A 211 -0.30 -15.87 -15.80
CA LEU A 211 -1.06 -15.12 -14.79
C LEU A 211 -1.48 -13.72 -15.28
N GLY A 212 -0.59 -13.00 -15.97
CA GLY A 212 -0.94 -11.71 -16.56
C GLY A 212 -1.93 -11.89 -17.72
N PHE A 213 -1.70 -12.91 -18.54
CA PHE A 213 -2.51 -13.19 -19.72
C PHE A 213 -3.96 -13.57 -19.38
N ILE A 214 -4.17 -14.48 -18.41
CA ILE A 214 -5.53 -14.88 -17.99
C ILE A 214 -6.32 -13.71 -17.40
N ASN A 215 -5.66 -12.80 -16.67
CA ASN A 215 -6.29 -11.60 -16.12
C ASN A 215 -6.79 -10.65 -17.22
N CYS A 216 -6.13 -10.61 -18.37
CA CYS A 216 -6.60 -9.86 -19.54
C CYS A 216 -7.74 -10.60 -20.24
N LEU A 217 -7.54 -11.87 -20.59
CA LEU A 217 -8.53 -12.65 -21.34
C LEU A 217 -9.88 -12.76 -20.64
N ARG A 218 -9.89 -12.94 -19.31
CA ARG A 218 -11.14 -13.04 -18.56
C ARG A 218 -11.95 -11.74 -18.58
N LYS A 219 -11.36 -10.60 -18.94
CA LYS A 219 -12.07 -9.33 -19.11
C LYS A 219 -12.60 -9.13 -20.52
N GLU A 220 -12.30 -10.03 -21.45
CA GLU A 220 -12.85 -10.04 -22.80
C GLU A 220 -14.20 -10.78 -22.84
N PRO A 221 -15.08 -10.46 -23.80
CA PRO A 221 -16.34 -11.18 -23.99
C PRO A 221 -16.09 -12.69 -24.22
N GLY A 222 -16.75 -13.55 -23.46
CA GLY A 222 -16.55 -15.01 -23.53
C GLY A 222 -15.35 -15.50 -22.73
N GLY A 223 -14.60 -14.62 -22.07
CA GLY A 223 -13.44 -14.99 -21.24
C GLY A 223 -13.81 -15.75 -19.95
N GLU A 224 -15.08 -15.74 -19.53
CA GLU A 224 -15.56 -16.40 -18.33
C GLU A 224 -15.37 -17.93 -18.33
N ILE A 225 -15.32 -18.55 -19.52
CA ILE A 225 -15.14 -19.99 -19.73
C ILE A 225 -13.67 -20.44 -19.62
N ILE A 226 -12.74 -19.48 -19.50
CA ILE A 226 -11.30 -19.75 -19.46
C ILE A 226 -10.83 -19.87 -18.01
N LYS A 227 -10.15 -20.97 -17.73
CA LYS A 227 -9.43 -21.23 -16.48
C LYS A 227 -7.95 -21.42 -16.74
N SER A 228 -7.16 -21.23 -15.69
CA SER A 228 -5.71 -21.45 -15.73
C SER A 228 -5.28 -22.40 -14.63
N VAL A 229 -4.31 -23.25 -14.96
CA VAL A 229 -3.62 -24.17 -14.06
C VAL A 229 -2.12 -23.93 -14.20
N PHE A 230 -1.52 -23.38 -13.15
CA PHE A 230 -0.12 -23.00 -13.10
C PHE A 230 0.63 -23.97 -12.18
N ILE A 231 1.40 -24.89 -12.76
CA ILE A 231 2.11 -25.96 -12.04
C ILE A 231 3.56 -25.53 -11.83
N GLN A 232 3.84 -24.97 -10.66
CA GLN A 232 5.19 -24.57 -10.23
C GLN A 232 5.90 -25.64 -9.41
N ASP A 233 5.20 -26.70 -9.01
CA ASP A 233 5.82 -27.82 -8.32
C ASP A 233 6.45 -28.78 -9.34
N ASN A 234 7.77 -28.74 -9.46
CA ASN A 234 8.52 -29.63 -10.35
C ASN A 234 8.40 -31.12 -9.97
N LYS A 235 7.84 -31.44 -8.80
CA LYS A 235 7.56 -32.81 -8.35
C LYS A 235 6.12 -33.24 -8.58
N ALA A 236 5.24 -32.35 -9.02
CA ALA A 236 3.87 -32.71 -9.35
C ALA A 236 3.82 -33.61 -10.59
N PRO A 237 2.83 -34.51 -10.69
CA PRO A 237 2.59 -35.26 -11.93
C PRO A 237 2.33 -34.32 -13.11
N ALA A 238 2.51 -34.79 -14.34
CA ALA A 238 2.10 -34.03 -15.51
C ALA A 238 0.59 -33.76 -15.47
N PHE A 239 0.17 -32.60 -15.98
CA PHE A 239 -1.24 -32.22 -15.98
C PHE A 239 -2.10 -33.26 -16.70
N SER A 240 -3.15 -33.70 -16.03
CA SER A 240 -4.11 -34.66 -16.58
C SER A 240 -5.46 -34.48 -15.89
N LEU A 241 -6.55 -34.59 -16.66
CA LEU A 241 -7.92 -34.59 -16.12
C LEU A 241 -8.24 -35.90 -15.36
N GLN A 242 -7.49 -36.97 -15.61
CA GLN A 242 -7.65 -38.24 -14.93
C GLN A 242 -6.95 -38.24 -13.55
N GLU A 243 -6.00 -37.34 -13.35
CA GLU A 243 -5.22 -37.24 -12.12
C GLU A 243 -6.05 -36.58 -11.01
N PRO A 244 -6.29 -37.26 -9.87
CA PRO A 244 -7.15 -36.75 -8.80
C PRO A 244 -6.71 -35.40 -8.21
N LEU A 245 -5.40 -35.10 -8.25
CA LEU A 245 -4.85 -33.83 -7.77
C LEU A 245 -5.45 -32.63 -8.49
N TYR A 246 -5.54 -32.69 -9.82
CA TYR A 246 -6.07 -31.61 -10.66
C TYR A 246 -7.59 -31.63 -10.72
N MET A 247 -8.19 -32.83 -10.82
CA MET A 247 -9.64 -32.97 -10.93
C MET A 247 -10.36 -32.37 -9.73
N LYS A 248 -9.88 -32.63 -8.50
CA LYS A 248 -10.47 -32.05 -7.27
C LYS A 248 -10.40 -30.52 -7.28
N GLN A 249 -9.28 -29.96 -7.72
CA GLN A 249 -9.10 -28.52 -7.77
C GLN A 249 -10.02 -27.86 -8.82
N LEU A 250 -10.16 -28.47 -10.00
CA LEU A 250 -11.00 -27.93 -11.08
C LEU A 250 -12.50 -27.96 -10.73
N GLN A 251 -12.94 -28.88 -9.87
CA GLN A 251 -14.32 -28.93 -9.35
C GLN A 251 -14.70 -27.72 -8.49
N LEU A 252 -13.70 -27.02 -7.94
CA LEU A 252 -13.90 -25.76 -7.20
C LEU A 252 -14.27 -24.58 -8.12
N ASP A 253 -14.18 -24.78 -9.44
CA ASP A 253 -14.55 -23.81 -10.47
C ASP A 253 -13.76 -22.49 -10.38
N LEU A 254 -12.54 -22.54 -9.85
CA LEU A 254 -11.70 -21.35 -9.70
C LEU A 254 -11.01 -21.01 -11.04
N PRO A 255 -10.96 -19.73 -11.41
CA PRO A 255 -10.39 -19.32 -12.69
C PRO A 255 -8.86 -19.36 -12.71
N ILE A 256 -8.21 -19.18 -11.56
CA ILE A 256 -6.76 -19.18 -11.43
C ILE A 256 -6.37 -20.18 -10.35
N ASN A 257 -5.66 -21.23 -10.77
CA ASN A 257 -5.22 -22.32 -9.90
C ASN A 257 -3.70 -22.41 -9.95
N VAL A 258 -3.03 -22.11 -8.84
CA VAL A 258 -1.57 -22.17 -8.76
C VAL A 258 -1.17 -23.30 -7.83
N LEU A 259 -0.44 -24.28 -8.34
CA LEU A 259 0.12 -25.38 -7.56
C LEU A 259 1.56 -25.03 -7.18
N ARG A 260 1.80 -24.79 -5.88
CA ARG A 260 3.13 -24.58 -5.30
C ARG A 260 3.68 -25.87 -4.72
N PHE A 261 4.98 -25.85 -4.44
CA PHE A 261 5.73 -26.93 -3.82
C PHE A 261 4.99 -27.57 -2.64
N GLY A 262 4.89 -28.90 -2.66
CA GLY A 262 4.22 -29.70 -1.62
C GLY A 262 2.74 -29.96 -1.91
N ASN A 263 2.34 -29.95 -3.19
CA ASN A 263 0.95 -30.10 -3.62
C ASN A 263 -0.02 -29.07 -2.99
N VAL A 264 0.46 -27.82 -2.80
CA VAL A 264 -0.33 -26.77 -2.17
C VAL A 264 -0.97 -25.88 -3.24
N TRP A 265 -2.28 -25.96 -3.35
CA TRP A 265 -3.08 -25.08 -4.21
C TRP A 265 -3.23 -23.67 -3.62
N GLY A 266 -3.26 -22.68 -4.50
CA GLY A 266 -3.46 -21.29 -4.11
C GLY A 266 -3.66 -20.37 -5.31
N SER A 267 -3.57 -19.07 -5.03
CA SER A 267 -3.68 -17.99 -6.01
C SER A 267 -2.81 -16.81 -5.56
N TYR A 268 -2.45 -15.93 -6.50
CA TYR A 268 -1.77 -14.69 -6.19
C TYR A 268 -2.78 -13.63 -5.76
N ARG A 269 -2.49 -12.96 -4.63
CA ARG A 269 -3.37 -11.93 -4.07
C ARG A 269 -2.53 -10.70 -3.71
N HIS A 270 -3.07 -9.52 -3.99
CA HIS A 270 -2.45 -8.25 -3.65
C HIS A 270 -2.96 -7.74 -2.30
N PHE A 271 -2.06 -7.13 -1.54
CA PHE A 271 -2.35 -6.50 -0.26
C PHE A 271 -1.83 -5.06 -0.30
N PRO A 272 -2.51 -4.10 0.36
CA PRO A 272 -1.99 -2.76 0.49
C PRO A 272 -0.66 -2.82 1.24
N LEU A 273 0.33 -2.10 0.73
CA LEU A 273 1.57 -1.91 1.48
C LEU A 273 1.25 -1.13 2.76
N PRO A 274 1.86 -1.50 3.90
CA PRO A 274 1.70 -0.73 5.12
C PRO A 274 2.20 0.71 4.88
N SER A 275 1.60 1.66 5.59
CA SER A 275 2.10 3.03 5.57
C SER A 275 3.57 3.06 6.00
N LEU A 276 4.34 3.94 5.36
CA LEU A 276 5.74 4.14 5.72
C LEU A 276 5.81 4.61 7.17
N LYS A 277 6.59 3.90 7.98
CA LYS A 277 6.86 4.26 9.37
C LYS A 277 8.23 4.92 9.46
N PRO A 278 8.39 5.98 10.28
CA PRO A 278 9.70 6.54 10.57
C PRO A 278 10.67 5.46 11.04
N LYS A 279 11.90 5.50 10.53
CA LYS A 279 12.99 4.61 10.93
C LYS A 279 14.19 5.46 11.34
N LEU A 280 14.92 4.98 12.35
CA LEU A 280 16.21 5.56 12.69
C LEU A 280 17.19 5.28 11.54
N VAL A 281 17.86 6.34 11.08
CA VAL A 281 18.86 6.27 10.02
C VAL A 281 20.14 6.98 10.47
N PRO A 282 21.32 6.57 9.99
CA PRO A 282 22.58 7.21 10.38
C PRO A 282 22.73 8.65 9.88
N SER A 283 22.11 8.98 8.75
CA SER A 283 22.15 10.33 8.18
C SER A 283 20.78 10.74 7.63
N ALA A 284 20.37 11.95 7.98
CA ALA A 284 19.10 12.54 7.60
C ALA A 284 19.22 14.05 7.43
N HIS A 285 18.38 14.61 6.56
CA HIS A 285 18.21 16.03 6.35
C HIS A 285 16.73 16.40 6.42
N VAL A 286 16.43 17.65 6.68
CA VAL A 286 15.07 18.18 6.63
C VAL A 286 14.64 18.33 5.17
N LYS A 287 13.43 17.87 4.86
CA LYS A 287 12.79 18.01 3.55
C LYS A 287 11.34 18.46 3.73
N GLN A 288 10.88 19.31 2.83
CA GLN A 288 9.46 19.64 2.71
C GLN A 288 8.86 18.81 1.56
N MET A 289 7.81 18.02 1.85
CA MET A 289 7.20 17.17 0.82
C MET A 289 6.29 17.94 -0.13
N VAL A 290 5.63 18.99 0.35
CA VAL A 290 4.74 19.86 -0.42
C VAL A 290 5.11 21.31 -0.18
N GLN A 291 5.59 21.99 -1.21
CA GLN A 291 5.95 23.41 -1.12
C GLN A 291 4.74 24.26 -0.71
N GLY A 292 4.95 25.22 0.18
CA GLY A 292 3.88 26.08 0.71
C GLY A 292 3.10 25.48 1.88
N ASP A 293 3.18 24.17 2.11
CA ASP A 293 2.57 23.50 3.27
C ASP A 293 3.65 23.11 4.29
N LEU A 294 3.71 23.88 5.38
CA LEU A 294 4.68 23.67 6.46
C LEU A 294 4.41 22.39 7.27
N SER A 295 3.19 21.81 7.20
CA SER A 295 2.87 20.55 7.88
C SER A 295 3.59 19.34 7.27
N THR A 296 4.17 19.53 6.09
CA THR A 296 4.86 18.49 5.33
C THR A 296 6.38 18.48 5.51
N ILE A 297 6.89 19.31 6.43
CA ILE A 297 8.30 19.32 6.81
C ILE A 297 8.60 18.06 7.64
N CYS A 298 9.56 17.26 7.19
CA CYS A 298 9.95 16.02 7.84
C CYS A 298 11.44 15.71 7.66
N TRP A 299 11.94 14.76 8.45
CA TRP A 299 13.28 14.21 8.25
C TRP A 299 13.25 13.14 7.15
N ALA A 300 14.14 13.28 6.18
CA ALA A 300 14.38 12.34 5.10
C ALA A 300 15.79 11.77 5.18
N GLN A 301 15.95 10.48 4.86
CA GLN A 301 17.27 9.85 4.83
C GLN A 301 18.16 10.47 3.76
N SER A 302 19.37 10.85 4.12
CA SER A 302 20.36 11.41 3.20
C SER A 302 21.02 10.32 2.36
N ARG A 303 21.40 10.66 1.13
CA ARG A 303 22.20 9.79 0.26
C ARG A 303 23.67 9.91 0.67
N MET A 304 24.26 8.81 1.15
CA MET A 304 25.64 8.80 1.67
C MET A 304 26.71 8.52 0.60
N SER A 305 26.37 8.48 -0.68
CA SER A 305 27.31 8.10 -1.73
C SER A 305 28.31 9.22 -2.04
N HIS A 306 29.61 8.94 -1.88
CA HIS A 306 30.76 9.77 -2.27
C HIS A 306 31.08 11.00 -1.39
N MET A 307 30.84 10.93 -0.08
CA MET A 307 31.36 11.96 0.83
C MET A 307 32.85 11.77 1.07
N ASN A 308 33.66 12.80 0.86
CA ASN A 308 35.04 12.81 1.33
C ASN A 308 35.01 12.83 2.87
N TYR A 309 35.42 11.74 3.51
CA TYR A 309 35.27 11.57 4.95
C TYR A 309 36.10 12.56 5.76
N GLU A 310 37.17 13.12 5.19
CA GLU A 310 38.09 14.02 5.90
C GLU A 310 37.44 15.36 6.29
N ASP A 311 36.51 15.86 5.48
CA ASP A 311 35.86 17.16 5.65
C ASP A 311 34.45 17.05 6.27
N LEU A 312 34.11 15.89 6.84
CA LEU A 312 32.80 15.64 7.42
C LEU A 312 32.64 16.37 8.77
N VAL A 313 31.47 16.96 8.96
CA VAL A 313 31.07 17.63 10.19
C VAL A 313 29.79 17.00 10.75
N ASP A 314 29.85 16.59 12.02
CA ASP A 314 28.68 16.23 12.82
C ASP A 314 27.97 17.50 13.26
N VAL A 315 26.80 17.78 12.69
CA VAL A 315 26.06 19.02 12.91
C VAL A 315 25.30 18.96 14.24
N ILE A 316 25.46 19.99 15.06
CA ILE A 316 24.77 20.17 16.34
C ILE A 316 23.73 21.29 16.26
N TYR A 317 24.07 22.40 15.61
CA TYR A 317 23.15 23.51 15.38
C TYR A 317 23.14 23.90 13.90
N THR A 318 21.96 24.30 13.47
CA THR A 318 21.67 24.98 12.20
C THR A 318 20.72 26.11 12.53
N SER A 319 20.82 27.22 11.82
CA SER A 319 19.92 28.34 12.00
C SER A 319 18.88 28.36 10.87
N ILE A 320 17.78 29.08 11.10
CA ILE A 320 16.77 29.35 10.07
C ILE A 320 16.97 30.77 9.56
N ASN A 321 17.25 30.93 8.28
CA ASN A 321 17.41 32.21 7.62
C ASN A 321 16.13 32.62 6.86
N PHE A 322 16.03 33.91 6.49
CA PHE A 322 14.84 34.41 5.79
C PHE A 322 14.63 33.74 4.43
N LYS A 323 15.71 33.32 3.76
CA LYS A 323 15.67 32.54 2.52
C LYS A 323 14.86 31.25 2.72
N ASP A 324 15.11 30.54 3.83
CA ASP A 324 14.50 29.25 4.14
C ASP A 324 12.99 29.39 4.29
N ILE A 325 12.54 30.46 4.95
CA ILE A 325 11.12 30.80 5.10
C ILE A 325 10.51 31.13 3.73
N MET A 326 11.19 31.93 2.89
CA MET A 326 10.66 32.28 1.58
C MET A 326 10.57 31.09 0.62
N VAL A 327 11.54 30.17 0.66
CA VAL A 327 11.53 28.94 -0.13
C VAL A 327 10.40 28.01 0.34
N THR A 328 10.32 27.76 1.65
CA THR A 328 9.35 26.82 2.24
C THR A 328 7.89 27.29 2.13
N THR A 329 7.67 28.61 2.18
CA THR A 329 6.34 29.21 1.96
C THR A 329 5.98 29.37 0.48
N GLY A 330 6.88 28.99 -0.44
CA GLY A 330 6.67 29.09 -1.89
C GLY A 330 6.73 30.53 -2.43
N ARG A 331 7.19 31.50 -1.64
CA ARG A 331 7.35 32.90 -2.06
C ARG A 331 8.61 33.14 -2.88
N LEU A 332 9.58 32.23 -2.81
CA LEU A 332 10.80 32.24 -3.59
C LEU A 332 10.98 30.90 -4.31
N ASN A 333 11.16 30.95 -5.64
CA ASN A 333 11.41 29.75 -6.44
C ASN A 333 12.91 29.38 -6.38
N PRO A 334 13.27 28.20 -5.85
CA PRO A 334 14.67 27.77 -5.73
C PRO A 334 15.44 27.71 -7.07
N GLU A 335 14.75 27.54 -8.21
CA GLU A 335 15.36 27.45 -9.55
C GLU A 335 16.14 28.71 -9.96
N THR A 336 15.87 29.85 -9.33
CA THR A 336 16.58 31.12 -9.62
C THR A 336 17.91 31.28 -8.87
N SER A 337 18.26 30.36 -7.95
CA SER A 337 19.30 30.60 -6.95
C SER A 337 20.59 29.75 -7.07
N ALA A 338 20.61 28.66 -7.83
CA ALA A 338 21.83 27.90 -8.16
C ALA A 338 21.59 26.93 -9.35
N PRO A 339 22.60 26.63 -10.19
CA PRO A 339 22.48 25.56 -11.18
C PRO A 339 22.22 24.22 -10.48
N PHE A 340 21.25 23.46 -11.00
CA PHE A 340 20.86 22.14 -10.51
C PHE A 340 22.09 21.23 -10.33
N GLU A 341 22.53 21.00 -9.09
CA GLU A 341 23.22 19.77 -8.77
C GLU A 341 22.17 18.66 -8.69
N LEU A 342 22.20 17.78 -9.69
CA LEU A 342 21.27 16.68 -9.86
C LEU A 342 21.26 15.81 -8.58
N GLY A 343 20.23 15.94 -7.75
CA GLY A 343 20.00 15.08 -6.57
C GLY A 343 19.99 15.76 -5.20
N ASN A 344 20.20 17.08 -5.11
CA ASN A 344 20.02 17.82 -3.86
C ASN A 344 18.59 18.41 -3.78
N ASP A 345 17.68 17.63 -3.17
CA ASP A 345 16.27 18.01 -2.97
C ASP A 345 16.06 19.02 -1.82
N CYS A 346 17.14 19.44 -1.14
CA CYS A 346 17.07 20.36 0.01
C CYS A 346 17.63 21.72 -0.37
N PHE A 347 16.75 22.72 -0.51
CA PHE A 347 17.11 24.12 -0.81
C PHE A 347 17.10 25.02 0.43
N ILE A 348 17.06 24.38 1.60
CA ILE A 348 16.94 25.01 2.90
C ILE A 348 18.35 25.01 3.52
N ASP A 349 18.65 26.12 4.20
CA ASP A 349 19.78 26.38 5.08
C ASP A 349 21.10 26.71 4.43
N LEU A 350 21.76 27.67 5.07
CA LEU A 350 22.97 28.32 4.59
C LEU A 350 24.14 28.20 5.57
N GLU A 351 23.93 27.66 6.77
CA GLU A 351 24.96 27.60 7.80
C GLU A 351 24.80 26.41 8.75
N PHE A 352 25.93 25.99 9.33
CA PHE A 352 26.00 24.86 10.26
C PHE A 352 27.03 25.14 11.37
N VAL A 353 26.85 24.46 12.50
CA VAL A 353 27.79 24.41 13.62
C VAL A 353 27.90 22.98 14.11
N GLY A 354 29.11 22.50 14.30
CA GLY A 354 29.33 21.10 14.65
C GLY A 354 30.75 20.76 15.05
N PHE A 355 31.06 19.47 14.97
CA PHE A 355 32.40 18.91 15.18
C PHE A 355 32.93 18.34 13.88
N ASN A 356 34.15 18.73 13.48
CA ASN A 356 34.83 18.05 12.38
C ASN A 356 35.36 16.66 12.83
N THR A 357 35.97 15.95 11.88
CA THR A 357 36.65 14.66 12.08
C THR A 357 37.68 14.66 13.21
N ASP A 358 38.44 15.76 13.36
CA ASP A 358 39.42 15.98 14.44
C ASP A 358 38.78 16.40 15.77
N ARG A 359 37.45 16.39 15.88
CA ARG A 359 36.65 16.79 17.06
C ARG A 359 36.87 18.25 17.46
N GLN A 360 37.30 19.09 16.53
CA GLN A 360 37.34 20.53 16.69
C GLN A 360 35.96 21.13 16.45
N ARG A 361 35.63 22.14 17.24
CA ARG A 361 34.38 22.89 17.09
C ARG A 361 34.52 23.79 15.86
N ILE A 362 33.63 23.61 14.90
CA ILE A 362 33.64 24.33 13.62
C ILE A 362 32.27 24.96 13.34
N MET A 363 32.28 26.16 12.77
CA MET A 363 31.11 26.82 12.19
C MET A 363 31.36 27.09 10.70
N GLY A 364 30.33 27.09 9.88
CA GLY A 364 30.52 27.34 8.45
C GLY A 364 29.26 27.68 7.69
N LEU A 365 29.45 28.08 6.43
CA LEU A 365 28.38 28.25 5.45
C LEU A 365 28.29 27.02 4.55
N CYS A 366 27.08 26.69 4.13
CA CYS A 366 26.80 25.68 3.12
C CYS A 366 25.95 26.30 2.00
N SER A 367 26.10 25.79 0.78
CA SER A 367 25.29 26.22 -0.36
C SER A 367 23.82 25.77 -0.25
N HIS A 368 23.60 24.63 0.41
CA HIS A 368 22.30 23.98 0.63
C HIS A 368 22.44 22.83 1.65
N GLY A 369 21.36 22.50 2.35
CA GLY A 369 21.26 21.27 3.15
C GLY A 369 21.88 21.34 4.55
N GLY A 370 21.92 22.53 5.15
CA GLY A 370 22.44 22.76 6.50
C GLY A 370 21.61 22.14 7.64
N MET A 371 20.28 22.01 7.48
CA MET A 371 19.45 21.19 8.38
C MET A 371 19.65 19.70 8.11
N THR A 372 20.79 19.20 8.55
CA THR A 372 21.22 17.81 8.46
C THR A 372 21.90 17.44 9.77
N ASN A 373 22.07 16.14 10.03
CA ASN A 373 22.95 15.70 11.12
C ASN A 373 24.42 15.61 10.69
N THR A 374 24.70 15.61 9.39
CA THR A 374 26.05 15.53 8.82
C THR A 374 26.19 16.38 7.57
N VAL A 375 27.25 17.18 7.48
CA VAL A 375 27.55 18.04 6.31
C VAL A 375 29.03 17.93 5.93
N VAL A 376 29.36 18.14 4.66
CA VAL A 376 30.75 18.29 4.22
C VAL A 376 31.10 19.77 4.28
N ALA A 377 32.09 20.12 5.11
CA ALA A 377 32.52 21.49 5.30
C ALA A 377 33.32 22.00 4.09
N ASP A 378 32.98 23.18 3.60
CA ASP A 378 33.83 23.89 2.64
C ASP A 378 35.02 24.53 3.38
N LYS A 379 36.24 24.25 2.91
CA LYS A 379 37.49 24.70 3.53
C LYS A 379 37.63 26.23 3.62
N TYR A 380 37.03 26.98 2.70
CA TYR A 380 37.10 28.44 2.64
C TYR A 380 35.94 29.12 3.36
N LEU A 381 34.84 28.40 3.56
CA LEU A 381 33.63 28.90 4.21
C LEU A 381 33.40 28.28 5.60
N SER A 382 34.45 27.77 6.23
CA SER A 382 34.40 27.20 7.58
C SER A 382 35.49 27.79 8.49
N TRP A 383 35.17 27.94 9.77
CA TRP A 383 36.01 28.59 10.78
C TRP A 383 36.01 27.80 12.09
N ILE A 384 37.19 27.70 12.72
CA ILE A 384 37.32 27.09 14.05
C ILE A 384 36.73 28.01 15.12
N ILE A 385 35.91 27.43 16.00
CA ILE A 385 35.20 28.15 17.06
C ILE A 385 36.13 28.38 18.27
N PRO A 386 36.34 29.64 18.70
CA PRO A 386 37.13 29.95 19.90
C PRO A 386 36.60 29.30 21.18
N ASP A 387 37.48 28.79 22.05
CA ASP A 387 37.13 28.03 23.28
C ASP A 387 36.04 28.67 24.15
N LYS A 388 36.03 30.00 24.23
CA LYS A 388 35.11 30.77 25.07
C LYS A 388 33.71 30.93 24.48
N TRP A 389 33.50 30.60 23.20
CA TRP A 389 32.22 30.78 22.53
C TRP A 389 31.38 29.50 22.62
N THR A 390 30.09 29.66 22.88
CA THR A 390 29.14 28.55 22.90
C THR A 390 28.75 28.17 21.47
N MET A 391 28.38 26.90 21.23
CA MET A 391 27.93 26.46 19.90
C MET A 391 26.61 27.12 19.47
N GLU A 392 25.79 27.53 20.43
CA GLU A 392 24.54 28.25 20.16
C GLU A 392 24.82 29.69 19.71
N ASP A 393 25.68 30.43 20.41
CA ASP A 393 26.04 31.80 20.03
C ASP A 393 26.71 31.86 18.66
N VAL A 394 27.58 30.90 18.35
CA VAL A 394 28.25 30.88 17.03
C VAL A 394 27.33 30.47 15.90
N ALA A 395 26.22 29.79 16.16
CA ALA A 395 25.22 29.49 15.13
C ALA A 395 24.53 30.75 14.59
N THR A 396 24.70 31.91 15.24
CA THR A 396 24.15 33.19 14.78
C THR A 396 25.14 34.04 13.97
N ILE A 397 26.34 33.54 13.70
CA ILE A 397 27.45 34.34 13.17
C ILE A 397 27.64 34.18 11.64
N PRO A 398 27.81 32.96 11.09
CA PRO A 398 28.32 32.76 9.73
C PRO A 398 27.57 33.57 8.68
N CYS A 399 26.25 33.39 8.55
CA CYS A 399 25.49 33.97 7.45
C CYS A 399 25.42 35.49 7.55
N VAL A 400 25.11 36.02 8.73
CA VAL A 400 24.89 37.47 8.91
C VAL A 400 26.20 38.26 8.84
N TYR A 401 27.28 37.80 9.49
CA TYR A 401 28.55 38.53 9.48
C TYR A 401 29.26 38.41 8.14
N SER A 402 29.22 37.24 7.46
CA SER A 402 29.78 37.12 6.11
C SER A 402 29.04 38.04 5.12
N THR A 403 27.71 38.13 5.22
CA THR A 403 26.90 39.04 4.40
C THR A 403 27.29 40.50 4.66
N CYS A 404 27.34 40.94 5.92
CA CYS A 404 27.69 42.32 6.26
C CYS A 404 29.13 42.66 5.88
N TYR A 405 30.09 41.76 6.11
CA TYR A 405 31.48 42.01 5.76
C TYR A 405 31.65 42.16 4.24
N TYR A 406 31.02 41.29 3.46
CA TYR A 406 31.01 41.40 2.01
C TYR A 406 30.35 42.70 1.53
N ALA A 407 29.19 43.06 2.09
CA ALA A 407 28.46 44.25 1.69
C ALA A 407 29.19 45.55 2.07
N LEU A 408 29.68 45.67 3.30
CA LEU A 408 30.22 46.92 3.85
C LEU A 408 31.68 47.13 3.46
N TYR A 409 32.54 46.13 3.61
CA TYR A 409 33.97 46.26 3.39
C TYR A 409 34.37 45.96 1.94
N ILE A 410 33.86 44.88 1.36
CA ILE A 410 34.30 44.43 0.02
C ILE A 410 33.60 45.24 -1.08
N LYS A 411 32.26 45.35 -1.03
CA LYS A 411 31.47 46.08 -2.03
C LYS A 411 31.33 47.56 -1.71
N GLY A 412 30.95 47.87 -0.48
CA GLY A 412 30.70 49.24 0.00
C GLY A 412 31.98 50.04 0.26
N LYS A 413 33.10 49.36 0.54
CA LYS A 413 34.40 49.97 0.87
C LYS A 413 34.29 51.07 1.95
N MET A 414 33.45 50.81 2.96
CA MET A 414 33.22 51.68 4.10
C MET A 414 34.53 52.08 4.78
N LYS A 415 34.65 53.35 5.16
CA LYS A 415 35.79 53.89 5.88
C LYS A 415 35.34 54.59 7.15
N LYS A 416 36.27 54.69 8.09
CA LYS A 416 36.10 55.49 9.31
C LYS A 416 35.58 56.90 9.01
N GLY A 417 34.52 57.30 9.71
CA GLY A 417 33.87 58.60 9.58
C GLY A 417 32.81 58.69 8.49
N ASP A 418 32.59 57.62 7.71
CA ASP A 418 31.47 57.55 6.78
C ASP A 418 30.12 57.50 7.53
N LYS A 419 29.07 57.98 6.86
CA LYS A 419 27.69 57.88 7.37
C LYS A 419 26.96 56.76 6.64
N ILE A 420 26.42 55.81 7.39
CA ILE A 420 25.67 54.67 6.85
C ILE A 420 24.21 54.68 7.35
N LEU A 421 23.28 54.33 6.45
CA LEU A 421 21.89 54.06 6.80
C LEU A 421 21.66 52.55 6.82
N ILE A 422 21.38 52.01 8.01
CA ILE A 422 21.09 50.57 8.19
C ILE A 422 19.59 50.41 8.45
N HIS A 423 18.89 49.80 7.49
CA HIS A 423 17.49 49.42 7.67
C HIS A 423 17.37 48.14 8.51
N SER A 424 16.22 47.96 9.15
CA SER A 424 15.91 46.75 9.94
C SER A 424 16.98 46.42 10.99
N GLY A 425 17.51 47.44 11.67
CA GLY A 425 18.65 47.32 12.59
C GLY A 425 18.48 46.30 13.72
N THR A 426 17.24 45.95 14.08
CA THR A 426 16.94 44.94 15.10
C THR A 426 17.00 43.50 14.59
N GLY A 427 17.06 43.26 13.28
CA GLY A 427 17.21 41.92 12.70
C GLY A 427 18.67 41.44 12.65
N GLY A 428 18.91 40.16 12.36
CA GLY A 428 20.26 39.56 12.41
C GLY A 428 21.32 40.29 11.58
N VAL A 429 21.04 40.53 10.29
CA VAL A 429 21.92 41.34 9.40
C VAL A 429 22.05 42.78 9.90
N GLY A 430 20.98 43.37 10.42
CA GLY A 430 20.97 44.73 10.94
C GLY A 430 21.89 44.90 12.15
N GLN A 431 21.81 43.98 13.11
CA GLN A 431 22.64 43.97 14.31
C GLN A 431 24.12 43.77 13.96
N ALA A 432 24.44 42.81 13.08
CA ALA A 432 25.82 42.59 12.62
C ALA A 432 26.37 43.81 11.86
N ALA A 433 25.57 44.46 11.01
CA ALA A 433 25.96 45.67 10.29
C ALA A 433 26.22 46.85 11.25
N ILE A 434 25.35 47.06 12.25
CA ILE A 434 25.53 48.12 13.27
C ILE A 434 26.82 47.87 14.04
N HIS A 435 27.05 46.63 14.47
CA HIS A 435 28.26 46.25 15.19
C HIS A 435 29.54 46.55 14.38
N LEU A 436 29.58 46.15 13.11
CA LEU A 436 30.73 46.40 12.24
C LEU A 436 30.92 47.89 11.92
N ALA A 437 29.84 48.63 11.66
CA ALA A 437 29.91 50.07 11.41
C ALA A 437 30.43 50.85 12.62
N LEU A 438 29.95 50.53 13.82
CA LEU A 438 30.44 51.16 15.06
C LEU A 438 31.89 50.81 15.36
N HIS A 439 32.34 49.61 14.99
CA HIS A 439 33.74 49.20 15.14
C HIS A 439 34.69 49.97 14.21
N GLU A 440 34.27 50.26 12.96
CA GLU A 440 35.08 51.04 12.01
C GLU A 440 35.22 52.52 12.42
N GLY A 441 34.17 53.06 13.06
CA GLY A 441 34.08 54.45 13.52
C GLY A 441 33.80 55.43 12.39
#